data_AF-A0A739UF80-F1
#
_entry.id   AF-A0A739UF80-F1
#
_cell.length_a   1.000
_cell.length_b   1.000
_cell.length_c   1.000
_cell.angle_alpha   90.00
_cell.angle_beta   90.00
_cell.angle_gamma   90.00
#
_symmetry.space_group_name_H-M   'P 1'
#
loop_
_entity.id
_entity.type
_entity.pdbx_description
1 polymer ?
#
loop_
_entity_poly.entity_id
_entity_poly.type
_entity_poly.pdbx_seq_one_letter_code
_entity_poly.pdbx_strand_id
1 'polypeptide(L)'
;MSLIDLSLSGLSEPGTKLIEKISDAIGVLYEPTRIRKKAKAEAEAKRTELISRLELEGIEKRAVERFLKRETKRQENIENITMQAAQSLSESDNVSDIDEDWIEAFFRECEDISDEQMQMLWGRILSEEAKSKGSFSRRTLKLLSTISKEEANLITYFGKFVWQANKLTPILFTDENGDTEGITFDKLSVLDSLGVIQQGIG
;
A
#
# COMPACT_ATOMS: atom_id res chain seq x y z
N MET A 1 -20.64 -21.81 -10.96
CA MET A 1 -19.39 -22.02 -10.20
C MET A 1 -18.55 -20.78 -10.38
N SER A 2 -18.36 -20.03 -9.30
CA SER A 2 -17.69 -18.74 -9.30
C SER A 2 -16.24 -18.88 -9.80
N LEU A 3 -15.80 -17.98 -10.68
CA LEU A 3 -14.41 -17.91 -11.17
C LEU A 3 -13.39 -17.66 -10.05
N ILE A 4 -13.86 -17.30 -8.86
CA ILE A 4 -13.07 -17.04 -7.65
C ILE A 4 -12.44 -18.33 -7.09
N ASP A 5 -13.13 -19.48 -7.15
CA ASP A 5 -12.70 -20.72 -6.46
C ASP A 5 -11.38 -21.31 -6.97
N LEU A 6 -11.10 -21.18 -8.28
CA LEU A 6 -9.88 -21.75 -8.88
C LEU A 6 -8.63 -20.87 -8.65
N SER A 7 -8.83 -19.65 -8.14
CA SER A 7 -7.80 -18.63 -7.98
C SER A 7 -7.13 -18.61 -6.61
N LEU A 8 -7.91 -18.93 -5.57
CA LEU A 8 -7.51 -18.83 -4.18
C LEU A 8 -6.92 -20.15 -3.65
N SER A 9 -6.88 -21.20 -4.47
CA SER A 9 -6.51 -22.57 -4.08
C SER A 9 -5.08 -22.77 -3.56
N GLY A 10 -4.25 -21.72 -3.51
CA GLY A 10 -2.89 -21.74 -2.96
C GLY A 10 -2.68 -20.76 -1.81
N LEU A 11 -3.73 -20.07 -1.35
CA LEU A 11 -3.70 -19.17 -0.23
C LEU A 11 -4.22 -19.87 1.03
N SER A 12 -3.78 -19.39 2.19
CA SER A 12 -4.36 -19.76 3.47
C SER A 12 -5.81 -19.28 3.56
N GLU A 13 -6.59 -19.84 4.49
CA GLU A 13 -7.96 -19.36 4.75
C GLU A 13 -7.97 -17.85 5.11
N PRO A 14 -7.07 -17.37 5.99
CA PRO A 14 -6.83 -15.93 6.21
C PRO A 14 -6.55 -15.12 4.92
N GLY A 15 -5.67 -15.61 4.05
CA GLY A 15 -5.34 -14.93 2.80
C GLY A 15 -6.54 -14.81 1.85
N THR A 16 -7.34 -15.88 1.76
CA THR A 16 -8.59 -15.92 0.97
C THR A 16 -9.58 -14.88 1.49
N LYS A 17 -9.81 -14.86 2.81
CA LYS A 17 -10.71 -13.92 3.47
C LYS A 17 -10.29 -12.46 3.27
N LEU A 18 -9.00 -12.17 3.25
CA LEU A 18 -8.49 -10.82 2.97
C LEU A 18 -8.87 -10.36 1.55
N ILE A 19 -8.69 -11.23 0.55
CA ILE A 19 -9.02 -10.90 -0.85
C ILE A 19 -10.51 -10.63 -1.01
N GLU A 20 -11.36 -11.45 -0.39
CA GLU A 20 -12.81 -11.27 -0.42
C GLU A 20 -13.20 -9.91 0.16
N LYS A 21 -12.68 -9.55 1.34
CA LYS A 21 -12.96 -8.25 1.97
C LYS A 21 -12.52 -7.06 1.12
N ILE A 22 -11.35 -7.15 0.49
CA ILE A 22 -10.86 -6.08 -0.39
C ILE A 22 -11.74 -5.97 -1.64
N SER A 23 -12.17 -7.10 -2.19
CA SER A 23 -13.06 -7.13 -3.35
C SER A 23 -14.42 -6.51 -3.01
N ASP A 24 -14.95 -6.79 -1.82
CA ASP A 24 -16.19 -6.22 -1.31
C ASP A 24 -16.07 -4.70 -1.09
N ALA A 25 -15.00 -4.25 -0.42
CA ALA A 25 -14.77 -2.85 -0.06
C ALA A 25 -14.53 -1.95 -1.29
N ILE A 26 -13.82 -2.43 -2.30
CA ILE A 26 -13.48 -1.62 -3.49
C ILE A 26 -14.50 -1.86 -4.62
N GLY A 27 -15.35 -2.89 -4.48
CA GLY A 27 -16.32 -3.29 -5.50
C GLY A 27 -15.67 -3.85 -6.77
N VAL A 28 -14.43 -4.33 -6.70
CA VAL A 28 -13.71 -4.87 -7.85
C VAL A 28 -13.44 -6.36 -7.70
N LEU A 29 -13.75 -7.10 -8.75
CA LEU A 29 -13.48 -8.53 -8.81
C LEU A 29 -11.96 -8.79 -8.90
N TYR A 30 -11.41 -9.52 -7.92
CA TYR A 30 -10.04 -10.03 -8.00
C TYR A 30 -9.90 -11.10 -9.09
N GLU A 31 -8.93 -10.94 -9.99
CA GLU A 31 -8.62 -11.93 -11.04
C GLU A 31 -7.11 -12.25 -11.10
N PRO A 32 -6.67 -13.50 -10.87
CA PRO A 32 -5.26 -13.82 -10.95
C PRO A 32 -4.65 -13.62 -12.32
N THR A 33 -3.36 -13.28 -12.28
CA THR A 33 -2.46 -13.16 -13.43
C THR A 33 -2.51 -14.38 -14.37
N ARG A 34 -2.79 -15.58 -13.85
CA ARG A 34 -2.84 -16.84 -14.62
C ARG A 34 -4.04 -16.93 -15.56
N ILE A 35 -5.17 -16.33 -15.20
CA ILE A 35 -6.36 -16.23 -16.06
C ILE A 35 -6.12 -15.16 -17.13
N ARG A 36 -5.50 -14.04 -16.75
CA ARG A 36 -5.19 -12.91 -17.64
C ARG A 36 -4.24 -13.25 -18.78
N LYS A 37 -3.21 -14.06 -18.54
CA LYS A 37 -2.21 -14.40 -19.57
C LYS A 37 -2.82 -15.13 -20.78
N LYS A 38 -3.95 -15.82 -20.62
CA LYS A 38 -4.65 -16.50 -21.72
C LYS A 38 -5.60 -15.61 -22.51
N ALA A 39 -6.06 -14.49 -21.95
CA ALA A 39 -7.11 -13.63 -22.53
C ALA A 39 -6.60 -12.26 -23.05
N LYS A 40 -5.31 -11.93 -22.87
CA LYS A 40 -4.79 -10.57 -23.08
C LYS A 40 -4.95 -10.04 -24.50
N ALA A 41 -4.71 -10.87 -25.52
CA ALA A 41 -4.83 -10.46 -26.92
C ALA A 41 -6.29 -10.22 -27.35
N GLU A 42 -7.22 -11.05 -26.89
CA GLU A 42 -8.65 -10.88 -27.16
C GLU A 42 -9.22 -9.67 -26.41
N ALA A 43 -8.77 -9.45 -25.17
CA ALA A 43 -9.17 -8.30 -24.37
C ALA A 43 -8.69 -6.97 -24.99
N GLU A 44 -7.45 -6.92 -25.50
CA GLU A 44 -6.93 -5.73 -26.20
C GLU A 44 -7.70 -5.45 -27.50
N ALA A 45 -8.02 -6.48 -28.28
CA ALA A 45 -8.84 -6.34 -29.48
C ALA A 45 -10.25 -5.80 -29.14
N LYS A 46 -10.89 -6.36 -28.11
CA LYS A 46 -12.21 -5.95 -27.65
C LYS A 46 -12.22 -4.54 -27.07
N ARG A 47 -11.14 -4.14 -26.38
CA ARG A 47 -10.95 -2.78 -25.86
C ARG A 47 -10.83 -1.77 -27.01
N THR A 48 -10.07 -2.12 -28.04
CA THR A 48 -9.92 -1.29 -29.24
C THR A 48 -11.25 -1.16 -29.97
N GLU A 49 -12.01 -2.25 -30.08
CA GLU A 49 -13.35 -2.26 -30.66
C GLU A 49 -14.31 -1.36 -29.88
N LEU A 50 -14.32 -1.44 -28.54
CA LEU A 50 -15.15 -0.59 -27.68
C LEU A 50 -14.84 0.90 -27.84
N ILE A 51 -13.55 1.26 -27.88
CA ILE A 51 -13.13 2.65 -28.13
C ILE A 51 -13.57 3.10 -29.53
N SER A 52 -13.45 2.22 -30.54
CA SER A 52 -13.88 2.53 -31.91
C SER A 52 -15.39 2.77 -32.02
N ARG A 53 -16.21 2.06 -31.24
CA ARG A 53 -17.68 2.24 -31.23
C ARG A 53 -18.12 3.59 -30.65
N LEU A 54 -17.28 4.24 -29.86
CA LEU A 54 -17.58 5.54 -29.27
C LEU A 54 -17.35 6.71 -30.25
N GLU A 55 -16.88 6.44 -31.47
CA GLU A 55 -16.62 7.44 -32.53
C GLU A 55 -15.79 8.65 -32.05
N LEU A 56 -14.90 8.44 -31.07
CA LEU A 56 -14.11 9.50 -30.46
C LEU A 56 -12.96 9.94 -31.36
N GLU A 57 -12.74 11.25 -31.44
CA GLU A 57 -11.64 11.83 -32.21
C GLU A 57 -10.81 12.82 -31.39
N GLY A 58 -9.61 13.15 -31.89
CA GLY A 58 -8.76 14.21 -31.34
C GLY A 58 -8.47 14.08 -29.84
N ILE A 59 -8.96 15.04 -29.05
CA ILE A 59 -8.70 15.12 -27.60
C ILE A 59 -9.47 14.05 -26.83
N GLU A 60 -10.69 13.73 -27.22
CA GLU A 60 -11.57 12.78 -26.51
C GLU A 60 -10.98 11.38 -26.56
N LYS A 61 -10.55 10.94 -27.76
CA LYS A 61 -9.88 9.65 -27.93
C LYS A 61 -8.64 9.54 -27.04
N ARG A 62 -7.77 10.56 -27.04
CA ARG A 62 -6.57 10.58 -26.20
C ARG A 62 -6.89 10.60 -24.70
N ALA A 63 -7.96 11.30 -24.30
CA ALA A 63 -8.39 11.34 -22.91
C ALA A 63 -8.85 9.96 -22.43
N VAL A 64 -9.68 9.27 -23.23
CA VAL A 64 -10.17 7.93 -22.93
C VAL A 64 -9.04 6.90 -22.93
N GLU A 65 -8.15 6.93 -23.91
CA GLU A 65 -6.99 6.02 -23.95
C GLU A 65 -6.09 6.19 -22.72
N ARG A 66 -5.81 7.44 -22.31
CA ARG A 66 -5.02 7.74 -21.11
C ARG A 66 -5.73 7.29 -19.84
N PHE A 67 -7.03 7.58 -19.72
CA PHE A 67 -7.85 7.17 -18.58
C PHE A 67 -7.80 5.65 -18.44
N LEU A 68 -8.17 4.93 -19.49
CA LEU A 68 -8.18 3.47 -19.49
C LEU A 68 -6.80 2.90 -19.15
N LYS A 69 -5.71 3.42 -19.75
CA LYS A 69 -4.35 2.96 -19.44
C LYS A 69 -4.00 3.16 -17.96
N ARG A 70 -4.35 4.31 -17.38
CA ARG A 70 -4.08 4.62 -15.97
C ARG A 70 -4.90 3.71 -15.05
N GLU A 71 -6.21 3.59 -15.27
CA GLU A 71 -7.08 2.77 -14.42
C GLU A 71 -6.71 1.28 -14.52
N THR A 72 -6.30 0.78 -15.70
CA THR A 72 -5.77 -0.59 -15.81
C THR A 72 -4.50 -0.78 -14.98
N LYS A 73 -3.54 0.16 -15.03
CA LYS A 73 -2.31 0.08 -14.22
C LYS A 73 -2.62 0.11 -12.72
N ARG A 74 -3.54 0.97 -12.29
CA ARG A 74 -3.98 1.05 -10.89
C ARG A 74 -4.61 -0.25 -10.43
N GLN A 75 -5.50 -0.83 -11.24
CA GLN A 75 -6.12 -2.11 -10.94
C GLN A 75 -5.10 -3.25 -10.79
N GLU A 76 -4.12 -3.33 -11.72
CA GLU A 76 -3.03 -4.29 -11.62
C GLU A 76 -2.23 -4.13 -10.32
N ASN A 77 -1.99 -2.88 -9.91
CA ASN A 77 -1.26 -2.58 -8.70
C ASN A 77 -2.03 -2.94 -7.41
N ILE A 78 -3.32 -2.59 -7.34
CA ILE A 78 -4.23 -2.99 -6.23
C ILE A 78 -4.17 -4.49 -6.03
N GLU A 79 -4.28 -5.26 -7.11
CA GLU A 79 -4.29 -6.72 -7.05
C GLU A 79 -2.92 -7.32 -6.69
N ASN A 80 -1.83 -6.73 -7.16
CA ASN A 80 -0.48 -7.18 -6.80
C ASN A 80 -0.22 -6.98 -5.30
N ILE A 81 -0.53 -5.79 -4.78
CA ILE A 81 -0.38 -5.47 -3.34
C ILE A 81 -1.27 -6.40 -2.50
N THR A 82 -2.53 -6.59 -2.92
CA THR A 82 -3.48 -7.48 -2.27
C THR A 82 -2.99 -8.93 -2.24
N MET A 83 -2.46 -9.43 -3.36
CA MET A 83 -1.92 -10.79 -3.44
C MET A 83 -0.69 -10.96 -2.56
N GLN A 84 0.23 -9.98 -2.54
CA GLN A 84 1.40 -10.01 -1.67
C GLN A 84 1.00 -10.03 -0.19
N ALA A 85 0.01 -9.22 0.19
CA ALA A 85 -0.55 -9.22 1.54
C ALA A 85 -1.14 -10.59 1.90
N ALA A 86 -1.99 -11.14 1.03
CA ALA A 86 -2.64 -12.43 1.24
C ALA A 86 -1.64 -13.59 1.34
N GLN A 87 -0.59 -13.60 0.51
CA GLN A 87 0.48 -14.62 0.56
C GLN A 87 1.32 -14.55 1.85
N SER A 88 1.39 -13.39 2.49
CA SER A 88 2.12 -13.23 3.75
C SER A 88 1.33 -13.70 4.98
N LEU A 89 0.05 -14.04 4.83
CA LEU A 89 -0.81 -14.55 5.90
C LEU A 89 -0.69 -16.07 6.03
N SER A 90 -0.39 -16.52 7.24
CA SER A 90 -0.36 -17.92 7.65
C SER A 90 -1.72 -18.40 8.14
N GLU A 91 -1.93 -19.72 8.22
CA GLU A 91 -3.17 -20.31 8.77
C GLU A 91 -3.45 -19.92 10.23
N SER A 92 -2.41 -19.53 10.99
CA SER A 92 -2.56 -19.08 12.37
C SER A 92 -2.93 -17.61 12.50
N ASP A 93 -2.83 -16.83 11.43
CA ASP A 93 -3.16 -15.41 11.47
C ASP A 93 -4.67 -15.21 11.52
N ASN A 94 -5.12 -14.31 12.39
CA ASN A 94 -6.53 -13.95 12.46
C ASN A 94 -6.77 -12.69 11.64
N VAL A 95 -7.48 -12.81 10.51
CA VAL A 95 -7.93 -11.64 9.75
C VAL A 95 -9.14 -11.04 10.45
N SER A 96 -8.85 -9.94 11.14
CA SER A 96 -9.81 -9.09 11.83
C SER A 96 -10.69 -8.31 10.85
N ASP A 97 -11.66 -7.57 11.38
CA ASP A 97 -12.51 -6.72 10.55
C ASP A 97 -11.81 -5.40 10.24
N ILE A 98 -11.22 -5.34 9.04
CA ILE A 98 -10.59 -4.13 8.51
C ILE A 98 -11.71 -3.14 8.18
N ASP A 99 -11.47 -1.89 8.54
CA ASP A 99 -12.39 -0.78 8.28
C ASP A 99 -12.44 -0.46 6.78
N GLU A 100 -13.64 -0.44 6.19
CA GLU A 100 -13.83 -0.22 4.73
C GLU A 100 -13.28 1.13 4.28
N ASP A 101 -13.56 2.20 5.02
CA ASP A 101 -13.01 3.53 4.73
C ASP A 101 -11.47 3.56 4.86
N TRP A 102 -10.88 2.71 5.73
CA TRP A 102 -9.43 2.55 5.79
C TRP A 102 -8.89 1.84 4.55
N ILE A 103 -9.58 0.81 4.04
CA ILE A 103 -9.21 0.11 2.80
C ILE A 103 -9.23 1.10 1.63
N GLU A 104 -10.29 1.91 1.51
CA GLU A 104 -10.37 2.94 0.47
C GLU A 104 -9.23 3.96 0.58
N ALA A 105 -8.95 4.42 1.80
CA ALA A 105 -7.84 5.35 2.05
C ALA A 105 -6.49 4.72 1.69
N PHE A 106 -6.28 3.44 2.06
CA PHE A 106 -5.06 2.70 1.76
C PHE A 106 -4.80 2.59 0.27
N PHE A 107 -5.79 2.17 -0.52
CA PHE A 107 -5.59 2.01 -1.96
C PHE A 107 -5.48 3.34 -2.69
N ARG A 108 -6.14 4.41 -2.21
CA ARG A 108 -5.93 5.76 -2.74
C ARG A 108 -4.48 6.22 -2.64
N GLU A 109 -3.78 5.84 -1.57
CA GLU A 109 -2.39 6.24 -1.33
C GLU A 109 -1.39 5.37 -2.11
N CYS A 110 -1.75 4.13 -2.46
CA CYS A 110 -0.83 3.21 -3.12
C CYS A 110 -1.15 2.88 -4.58
N GLU A 111 -2.33 3.21 -5.12
CA GLU A 111 -2.81 2.78 -6.46
C GLU A 111 -1.90 3.16 -7.63
N ASP A 112 -1.15 4.27 -7.51
CA ASP A 112 -0.24 4.75 -8.57
C ASP A 112 1.20 4.22 -8.45
N ILE A 113 1.50 3.42 -7.42
CA ILE A 113 2.85 2.89 -7.15
C ILE A 113 3.20 1.78 -8.13
N SER A 114 4.35 1.91 -8.80
CA SER A 114 4.87 0.87 -9.70
C SER A 114 6.22 0.31 -9.30
N ASP A 115 6.82 0.81 -8.22
CA ASP A 115 8.05 0.24 -7.69
C ASP A 115 7.71 -1.04 -6.90
N GLU A 116 8.35 -2.15 -7.25
CA GLU A 116 8.07 -3.46 -6.64
C GLU A 116 8.41 -3.50 -5.15
N GLN A 117 9.44 -2.79 -4.70
CA GLN A 117 9.82 -2.74 -3.29
C GLN A 117 8.78 -1.98 -2.47
N MET A 118 8.28 -0.88 -3.01
CA MET A 118 7.16 -0.16 -2.40
C MET A 118 5.90 -1.01 -2.39
N GLN A 119 5.56 -1.72 -3.46
CA GLN A 119 4.42 -2.64 -3.47
C GLN A 119 4.53 -3.70 -2.36
N MET A 120 5.71 -4.28 -2.16
CA MET A 120 5.96 -5.22 -1.07
C MET A 120 5.78 -4.59 0.31
N LEU A 121 6.22 -3.34 0.49
CA LEU A 121 6.01 -2.60 1.73
C LEU A 121 4.51 -2.35 1.99
N TRP A 122 3.76 -1.92 0.97
CA TRP A 122 2.32 -1.73 1.06
C TRP A 122 1.59 -3.05 1.33
N GLY A 123 2.00 -4.15 0.70
CA GLY A 123 1.45 -5.49 0.96
C GLY A 123 1.65 -5.92 2.41
N ARG A 124 2.82 -5.62 3.00
CA ARG A 124 3.09 -5.88 4.42
C ARG A 124 2.23 -5.00 5.34
N ILE A 125 2.04 -3.72 5.02
CA ILE A 125 1.18 -2.83 5.81
C ILE A 125 -0.25 -3.34 5.82
N LEU A 126 -0.75 -3.76 4.65
CA LEU A 126 -2.09 -4.32 4.50
C LEU A 126 -2.25 -5.62 5.31
N SER A 127 -1.27 -6.52 5.28
CA SER A 127 -1.36 -7.78 6.03
C SER A 127 -1.27 -7.56 7.53
N GLU A 128 -0.48 -6.61 8.00
CA GLU A 128 -0.40 -6.26 9.43
C GLU A 128 -1.68 -5.56 9.92
N GLU A 129 -2.27 -4.65 9.14
CA GLU A 129 -3.59 -4.07 9.47
C GLU A 129 -4.68 -5.16 9.47
N ALA A 130 -4.62 -6.13 8.55
CA ALA A 130 -5.53 -7.26 8.51
C ALA A 130 -5.46 -8.11 9.79
N LYS A 131 -4.25 -8.37 10.29
CA LYS A 131 -4.02 -9.11 11.55
C LYS A 131 -4.51 -8.35 12.77
N SER A 132 -4.26 -7.04 12.80
CA SER A 132 -4.58 -6.19 13.94
C SER A 132 -5.07 -4.83 13.48
N LYS A 133 -6.39 -4.62 13.58
CA LYS A 133 -7.02 -3.32 13.33
C LYS A 133 -6.36 -2.20 14.14
N GLY A 134 -6.11 -1.07 13.49
CA GLY A 134 -5.51 0.12 14.09
C GLY A 134 -3.98 0.09 14.17
N SER A 135 -3.33 -0.86 13.50
CA SER A 135 -1.87 -0.92 13.43
C SER A 135 -1.29 0.25 12.65
N PHE A 136 -2.00 0.72 11.61
CA PHE A 136 -1.60 1.84 10.78
C PHE A 136 -2.70 2.89 10.69
N SER A 137 -2.37 4.12 11.11
CA SER A 137 -3.29 5.24 10.96
C SER A 137 -3.34 5.73 9.51
N ARG A 138 -4.45 6.37 9.09
CA ARG A 138 -4.52 7.04 7.77
C ARG A 138 -3.43 8.10 7.58
N ARG A 139 -2.98 8.73 8.67
CA ARG A 139 -1.85 9.68 8.64
C ARG A 139 -0.55 8.98 8.26
N THR A 140 -0.35 7.75 8.73
CA THR A 140 0.82 6.92 8.39
C THR A 140 0.82 6.57 6.91
N LEU A 141 -0.33 6.21 6.34
CA LEU A 141 -0.46 5.88 4.90
C LEU A 141 -0.08 7.09 4.03
N LYS A 142 -0.58 8.27 4.38
CA LYS A 142 -0.29 9.51 3.66
C LYS A 142 1.16 9.97 3.80
N LEU A 143 1.77 9.77 4.97
CA LEU A 143 3.21 10.02 5.13
C LEU A 143 4.00 9.10 4.19
N LEU A 144 3.66 7.81 4.17
CA LEU A 144 4.36 6.81 3.36
C LEU A 144 4.25 7.07 1.86
N SER A 145 3.12 7.59 1.37
CA SER A 145 2.96 7.92 -0.06
C SER A 145 3.80 9.11 -0.51
N THR A 146 4.27 9.94 0.43
CA THR A 146 5.03 11.17 0.12
C THR A 146 6.49 11.13 0.53
N ILE A 147 6.90 10.14 1.33
CA ILE A 147 8.24 10.11 1.93
C ILE A 147 9.33 9.81 0.90
N SER A 148 10.42 10.57 0.96
CA SER A 148 11.65 10.31 0.21
C SER A 148 12.46 9.17 0.84
N LYS A 149 13.43 8.63 0.08
CA LYS A 149 14.33 7.58 0.59
C LYS A 149 15.17 8.09 1.75
N GLU A 150 15.63 9.33 1.67
CA GLU A 150 16.44 10.01 2.69
C GLU A 150 15.65 10.17 3.99
N GLU A 151 14.39 10.60 3.90
CA GLU A 151 13.49 10.74 5.06
C GLU A 151 13.15 9.37 5.66
N ALA A 152 12.88 8.36 4.85
CA ALA A 152 12.60 7.00 5.34
C ALA A 152 13.81 6.40 6.10
N ASN A 153 15.02 6.64 5.58
CA ASN A 153 16.26 6.25 6.25
C ASN A 153 16.44 7.01 7.57
N LEU A 154 16.10 8.30 7.61
CA LEU A 154 16.17 9.10 8.83
C LEU A 154 15.18 8.61 9.89
N ILE A 155 13.94 8.30 9.52
CA ILE A 155 12.95 7.70 10.45
C ILE A 155 13.47 6.37 11.00
N THR A 156 13.98 5.51 10.12
CA THR A 156 14.51 4.19 10.51
C THR A 156 15.70 4.35 11.45
N TYR A 157 16.60 5.28 11.15
CA TYR A 157 17.76 5.58 11.99
C TYR A 157 17.32 6.13 13.35
N PHE A 158 16.40 7.09 13.37
CA PHE A 158 15.86 7.68 14.59
C PHE A 158 15.14 6.66 15.47
N GLY A 159 14.45 5.68 14.87
CA GLY A 159 13.76 4.61 15.56
C GLY A 159 14.65 3.79 16.51
N LYS A 160 15.98 3.74 16.28
CA LYS A 160 16.95 3.08 17.18
C LYS A 160 16.99 3.72 18.57
N PHE A 161 16.65 4.99 18.65
CA PHE A 161 16.62 5.76 19.89
C PHE A 161 15.24 5.74 20.55
N VAL A 162 14.22 5.10 19.96
CA VAL A 162 12.87 5.06 20.50
C VAL A 162 12.68 3.80 21.34
N TRP A 163 12.45 3.99 22.64
CA TRP A 163 12.27 2.91 23.59
C TRP A 163 10.80 2.74 23.93
N GLN A 164 10.35 1.49 23.99
CA GLN A 164 9.01 1.13 24.46
C GLN A 164 9.03 1.03 25.99
N ALA A 165 8.65 2.13 26.66
CA ALA A 165 8.29 2.13 28.08
C ALA A 165 6.75 2.15 28.23
N ASN A 166 6.20 2.99 29.11
CA ASN A 166 4.74 3.25 29.16
C ASN A 166 4.21 3.93 27.88
N LYS A 167 5.08 4.71 27.21
CA LYS A 167 4.85 5.30 25.90
C LYS A 167 6.15 5.22 25.09
N LEU A 168 6.04 5.24 23.77
CA LEU A 168 7.19 5.39 22.88
C LEU A 168 7.94 6.67 23.26
N THR A 169 9.17 6.52 23.71
CA THR A 169 9.99 7.64 24.22
C THR A 169 11.34 7.64 23.54
N PRO A 170 11.70 8.70 22.80
CA PRO A 170 13.05 8.84 22.25
C PRO A 170 14.04 9.16 23.38
N ILE A 171 15.15 8.42 23.43
CA ILE A 171 16.26 8.59 24.36
C ILE A 171 17.54 8.74 23.54
N LEU A 172 18.11 9.94 23.55
CA LEU A 172 19.38 10.24 22.89
C LEU A 172 20.50 10.14 23.92
N PHE A 173 21.52 9.33 23.62
CA PHE A 173 22.74 9.26 24.40
C PHE A 173 23.75 10.26 23.83
N THR A 174 24.50 10.91 24.72
CA THR A 174 25.64 11.75 24.34
C THR A 174 26.94 11.02 24.63
N ASP A 175 27.88 11.09 23.72
CA ASP A 175 29.25 10.62 23.96
C ASP A 175 30.01 11.56 24.93
N GLU A 176 31.27 11.25 25.20
CA GLU A 176 32.15 12.06 26.06
C GLU A 176 32.40 13.49 25.52
N ASN A 177 32.16 13.72 24.22
CA ASN A 177 32.29 15.02 23.55
C ASN A 177 30.94 15.75 23.43
N GLY A 178 29.84 15.14 23.88
CA GLY A 178 28.49 15.69 23.74
C GLY A 178 27.83 15.42 22.39
N ASP A 179 28.41 14.59 21.52
CA ASP A 179 27.79 14.18 20.25
C ASP A 179 26.65 13.18 20.49
N THR A 180 25.57 13.35 19.74
CA THR A 180 24.33 12.56 19.84
C THR A 180 24.26 11.49 18.75
N GLU A 181 25.38 10.81 18.51
CA GLU A 181 25.56 9.88 17.38
C GLU A 181 25.14 10.50 16.04
N GLY A 182 25.40 11.79 15.85
CA GLY A 182 24.99 12.52 14.66
C GLY A 182 23.49 12.82 14.52
N ILE A 183 22.67 12.67 15.57
CA ILE A 183 21.30 13.23 15.62
C ILE A 183 21.38 14.73 15.89
N THR A 184 21.44 15.53 14.83
CA THR A 184 21.50 16.98 14.89
C THR A 184 20.11 17.63 14.98
N PHE A 185 20.06 18.91 15.35
CA PHE A 185 18.82 19.69 15.34
C PHE A 185 18.15 19.70 13.96
N ASP A 186 18.92 19.81 12.87
CA ASP A 186 18.38 19.79 11.50
C ASP A 186 17.64 18.47 11.21
N LYS A 187 18.18 17.34 11.64
CA LYS A 187 17.53 16.02 11.50
C LYS A 187 16.24 15.95 12.33
N LEU A 188 16.25 16.48 13.55
CA LEU A 188 15.05 16.57 14.38
C LEU A 188 13.99 17.49 13.77
N SER A 189 14.40 18.59 13.14
CA SER A 189 13.50 19.51 12.44
C SER A 189 12.83 18.84 11.24
N VAL A 190 13.55 18.01 10.50
CA VAL A 190 12.98 17.20 9.41
C VAL A 190 11.93 16.23 9.97
N LEU A 191 12.25 15.47 11.01
CA LEU A 191 11.32 14.52 11.64
C LEU A 191 10.05 15.20 12.18
N ASP A 192 10.19 16.40 12.74
CA ASP A 192 9.06 17.22 13.21
C ASP A 192 8.20 17.72 12.04
N SER A 193 8.82 18.17 10.94
CA SER A 193 8.11 18.60 9.74
C SER A 193 7.33 17.46 9.05
N LEU A 194 7.82 16.23 9.16
CA LEU A 194 7.12 15.01 8.71
C LEU A 194 6.00 14.58 9.68
N GLY A 195 5.94 15.18 10.87
CA GLY A 195 5.01 14.81 11.94
C GLY A 195 5.31 13.46 12.57
N VAL A 196 6.56 12.99 12.49
CA VAL A 196 7.04 11.74 13.11
C VAL A 196 7.32 11.95 14.59
N ILE A 197 7.86 13.13 14.92
CA ILE A 197 8.01 13.60 16.29
C ILE A 197 7.25 14.91 16.45
N GLN A 198 7.08 15.35 17.70
CA GLN A 198 6.67 16.71 18.01
C GLN A 198 7.73 17.31 18.91
N GLN A 199 8.40 18.37 18.45
CA GLN A 199 9.26 19.14 19.33
C GLN A 199 8.37 19.96 20.28
N GLY A 200 8.55 19.75 21.59
CA GLY A 200 7.90 20.60 22.58
C GLY A 200 8.48 22.01 22.47
N ILE A 201 7.61 23.02 22.50
CA ILE A 201 8.07 24.37 22.87
C ILE A 201 8.40 24.28 24.36
N GLY A 202 9.67 24.43 24.70
CA GLY A 202 10.12 24.51 26.09
C GLY A 202 9.48 25.68 26.83
#